data_AF-A0A9W6UWU9-F1
#
_entry.id   AF-A0A9W6UWU9-F1
#
_cell.length_a   1.000
_cell.length_b   1.000
_cell.length_c   1.000
_cell.angle_alpha   90.00
_cell.angle_beta   90.00
_cell.angle_gamma   90.00
#
_symmetry.space_group_name_H-M   'P 1'
#
loop_
_entity.id
_entity.type
_entity.pdbx_description
1 polymer ?
#
loop_
_entity_poly.entity_id
_entity_poly.type
_entity_poly.pdbx_seq_one_letter_code
_entity_poly.pdbx_strand_id
1 'polypeptide(L)'
;MSASNGGAPGFGPMPALAPHVPGPAGGIALGALRMECATALQHLYGWLQAAIPQQPQLATVIPSLVQAVQLYRAGQDDACAAQLQAVIVQLHQTRAARPSLPPL
;
A
#
# COMPACT_ATOMS: atom_id res chain seq x y z
N MET A 1 -7.60 -36.81 -32.21
CA MET A 1 -7.76 -37.89 -31.22
C MET A 1 -6.40 -38.01 -30.51
N SER A 2 -6.36 -37.76 -29.19
CA SER A 2 -5.33 -38.16 -28.19
C SER A 2 -3.88 -37.62 -28.35
N ALA A 3 -3.41 -36.69 -27.51
CA ALA A 3 -2.88 -36.79 -26.12
C ALA A 3 -1.34 -37.00 -26.10
N SER A 4 -0.52 -36.00 -25.74
CA SER A 4 -0.09 -35.55 -24.38
C SER A 4 1.00 -36.42 -23.72
N ASN A 5 2.17 -35.81 -23.49
CA ASN A 5 3.25 -36.02 -22.48
C ASN A 5 4.62 -35.85 -23.15
N GLY A 6 5.61 -35.15 -22.59
CA GLY A 6 5.76 -34.46 -21.32
C GLY A 6 7.14 -33.79 -21.31
N GLY A 7 7.33 -32.81 -20.43
CA GLY A 7 8.60 -32.11 -20.27
C GLY A 7 8.43 -30.82 -19.48
N ALA A 8 8.22 -30.93 -18.16
CA ALA A 8 8.29 -29.79 -17.26
C ALA A 8 9.76 -29.41 -17.00
N PRO A 9 10.15 -28.13 -17.03
CA PRO A 9 11.48 -27.71 -16.60
C PRO A 9 11.60 -27.74 -15.08
N GLY A 10 12.76 -28.16 -14.60
CA GLY A 10 13.08 -28.39 -13.20
C GLY A 10 12.96 -27.15 -12.33
N PHE A 11 12.24 -27.30 -11.22
CA PHE A 11 12.28 -26.38 -10.09
C PHE A 11 13.57 -26.61 -9.30
N GLY A 12 14.43 -25.59 -9.24
CA GLY A 12 15.59 -25.57 -8.37
C GLY A 12 15.21 -25.60 -6.88
N PRO A 13 16.17 -25.91 -5.99
CA PRO A 13 15.93 -25.98 -4.55
C PRO A 13 15.58 -24.58 -4.01
N MET A 14 14.38 -24.45 -3.44
CA MET A 14 13.96 -23.30 -2.63
C MET A 14 14.88 -23.19 -1.39
N PRO A 15 15.35 -21.99 -1.02
CA PRO A 15 15.99 -21.79 0.27
C PRO A 15 14.95 -22.03 1.37
N ALA A 16 15.31 -22.88 2.34
CA ALA A 16 14.53 -23.05 3.56
C ALA A 16 14.38 -21.70 4.27
N LEU A 17 13.15 -21.21 4.35
CA LEU A 17 12.79 -20.07 5.19
C LEU A 17 13.06 -20.46 6.65
N ALA A 18 14.22 -20.05 7.16
CA ALA A 18 14.48 -20.05 8.59
C ALA A 18 13.43 -19.15 9.28
N PRO A 19 12.92 -19.54 10.46
CA PRO A 19 12.09 -18.65 11.26
C PRO A 19 12.94 -17.45 11.66
N HIS A 20 12.68 -16.30 11.03
CA HIS A 20 13.24 -15.03 11.46
C HIS A 20 12.71 -14.76 12.87
N VAL A 21 13.57 -14.86 13.87
CA VAL A 21 13.28 -14.35 15.22
C VAL A 21 13.55 -12.85 15.14
N PRO A 22 12.54 -11.97 15.24
CA PRO A 22 12.79 -10.54 15.25
C PRO A 22 13.55 -10.19 16.52
N GLY A 23 14.81 -9.79 16.38
CA GLY A 23 15.57 -9.18 17.47
C GLY A 23 14.92 -7.85 17.91
N PRO A 24 15.17 -7.39 19.14
CA PRO A 24 14.50 -6.21 19.72
C PRO A 24 14.76 -4.90 18.97
N ALA A 25 15.73 -4.85 18.06
CA ALA A 25 15.97 -3.70 17.18
C ALA A 25 14.98 -3.60 15.99
N GLY A 26 14.43 -4.73 15.53
CA GLY A 26 13.45 -4.75 14.43
C GLY A 26 12.09 -4.18 14.82
N GLY A 27 11.72 -4.30 16.11
CA GLY A 27 10.45 -3.79 16.63
C GLY A 27 10.35 -2.26 16.67
N ILE A 28 11.47 -1.55 16.80
CA ILE A 28 11.48 -0.08 16.80
C ILE A 28 11.32 0.46 15.38
N ALA A 29 11.99 -0.15 14.40
CA ALA A 29 11.84 0.21 12.98
C ALA A 29 10.44 -0.14 12.45
N LEU A 30 9.89 -1.32 12.78
CA LEU A 30 8.50 -1.64 12.46
C LEU A 30 7.53 -0.68 13.14
N GLY A 31 7.76 -0.32 14.41
CA GLY A 31 6.92 0.64 15.13
C GLY A 31 6.92 2.04 14.50
N ALA A 32 8.07 2.49 14.00
CA ALA A 32 8.19 3.76 13.29
C ALA A 32 7.48 3.75 11.94
N LEU A 33 7.71 2.71 11.11
CA LEU A 33 7.05 2.56 9.81
C LEU A 33 5.52 2.45 9.95
N ARG A 34 5.08 1.74 10.99
CA ARG A 34 3.68 1.61 11.35
C ARG A 34 3.07 2.95 11.77
N MET A 35 3.74 3.74 12.61
CA MET A 35 3.27 5.09 12.93
C MET A 35 3.21 6.00 11.69
N GLU A 36 4.19 5.90 10.80
CA GLU A 36 4.23 6.68 9.56
C GLU A 36 3.04 6.33 8.65
N CYS A 37 2.77 5.03 8.46
CA CYS A 37 1.58 4.55 7.74
C CYS A 37 0.28 5.06 8.36
N ALA A 38 0.14 5.00 9.68
CA ALA A 38 -1.06 5.48 10.37
C ALA A 38 -1.27 6.99 10.20
N THR A 39 -0.21 7.77 10.32
CA THR A 39 -0.25 9.23 10.18
C THR A 39 -0.58 9.63 8.73
N ALA A 40 0.06 8.98 7.76
CA ALA A 40 -0.20 9.20 6.34
C ALA A 40 -1.65 8.84 5.97
N LEU A 41 -2.16 7.71 6.46
CA LEU A 41 -3.56 7.31 6.28
C LEU A 41 -4.52 8.37 6.85
N GLN A 42 -4.31 8.81 8.09
CA GLN A 42 -5.17 9.82 8.71
C GLN A 42 -5.15 11.15 7.94
N HIS A 43 -3.97 11.60 7.52
CA HIS A 43 -3.81 12.83 6.75
C HIS A 43 -4.53 12.74 5.41
N LEU A 44 -4.35 11.64 4.68
CA LEU A 44 -5.02 11.39 3.40
C LEU A 44 -6.54 11.34 3.55
N TYR A 45 -7.06 10.67 4.58
CA TYR A 45 -8.50 10.64 4.85
C TYR A 45 -9.07 12.03 5.13
N GLY A 46 -8.40 12.82 5.98
CA GLY A 46 -8.81 14.19 6.29
C GLY A 46 -8.81 15.08 5.04
N TRP A 47 -7.76 14.95 4.21
CA TRP A 47 -7.67 15.65 2.94
C TRP A 47 -8.78 15.22 1.98
N LEU A 48 -9.03 13.91 1.84
CA LEU A 48 -10.04 13.37 0.94
C LEU A 48 -11.44 13.86 1.33
N GLN A 49 -11.73 13.95 2.64
CA GLN A 49 -12.99 14.45 3.15
C GLN A 49 -13.25 15.92 2.76
N ALA A 50 -12.19 16.74 2.70
CA ALA A 50 -12.28 18.12 2.22
C ALA A 50 -12.31 18.21 0.68
N ALA A 51 -11.64 17.28 -0.01
CA ALA A 51 -11.49 17.29 -1.46
C ALA A 51 -12.68 16.68 -2.23
N ILE A 52 -13.31 15.62 -1.71
CA ILE A 52 -14.49 14.95 -2.30
C ILE A 52 -15.66 15.89 -2.62
N PRO A 53 -16.10 16.81 -1.73
CA PRO A 53 -17.21 17.70 -2.06
C PRO A 53 -16.89 18.64 -3.23
N GLN A 54 -15.61 18.98 -3.45
CA GLN A 54 -15.18 19.74 -4.62
C GLN A 54 -14.95 18.86 -5.84
N GLN A 55 -14.67 17.57 -5.63
CA GLN A 55 -14.32 16.65 -6.69
C GLN A 55 -14.70 15.21 -6.34
N PRO A 56 -15.95 14.80 -6.64
CA PRO A 56 -16.46 13.48 -6.26
C PRO A 56 -15.72 12.33 -6.96
N GLN A 57 -15.00 12.61 -8.06
CA GLN A 57 -14.15 11.64 -8.74
C GLN A 57 -13.01 11.12 -7.86
N LEU A 58 -12.58 11.89 -6.84
CA LEU A 58 -11.59 11.43 -5.86
C LEU A 58 -12.15 10.32 -4.95
N ALA A 59 -13.47 10.10 -4.90
CA ALA A 59 -14.01 8.95 -4.16
C ALA A 59 -13.53 7.60 -4.73
N THR A 60 -13.05 7.58 -5.99
CA THR A 60 -12.53 6.36 -6.62
C THR A 60 -11.23 5.83 -5.99
N VAL A 61 -10.48 6.64 -5.23
CA VAL A 61 -9.29 6.18 -4.49
C VAL A 61 -9.60 5.66 -3.08
N ILE A 62 -10.84 5.80 -2.59
CA ILE A 62 -11.26 5.25 -1.28
C ILE A 62 -10.99 3.74 -1.17
N PRO A 63 -11.30 2.89 -2.17
CA PRO A 63 -11.00 1.46 -2.09
C PRO A 63 -9.50 1.17 -1.92
N SER A 64 -8.64 1.93 -2.61
CA SER A 64 -7.18 1.80 -2.50
C SER A 64 -6.66 2.20 -1.12
N LEU A 65 -7.23 3.25 -0.51
CA LEU A 65 -6.95 3.65 0.87
C LEU A 65 -7.43 2.59 1.87
N VAL A 66 -8.62 2.02 1.66
CA VAL A 66 -9.13 0.90 2.47
C VAL A 66 -8.18 -0.30 2.37
N GLN A 67 -7.66 -0.61 1.19
CA GLN A 67 -6.68 -1.68 1.01
C GLN A 67 -5.38 -1.40 1.78
N ALA A 68 -4.87 -0.17 1.75
CA ALA A 68 -3.71 0.23 2.57
C ALA A 68 -3.97 0.07 4.09
N VAL A 69 -5.18 0.41 4.57
CA VAL A 69 -5.59 0.15 5.96
C VAL A 69 -5.60 -1.35 6.28
N GLN A 70 -6.06 -2.20 5.36
CA GLN A 70 -6.06 -3.64 5.58
C GLN A 70 -4.63 -4.20 5.67
N LEU A 71 -3.71 -3.70 4.84
CA LEU A 71 -2.28 -4.06 4.90
C LEU A 71 -1.65 -3.63 6.23
N TYR A 72 -1.93 -2.41 6.68
CA TYR A 72 -1.53 -1.91 8.00
C TYR A 72 -2.06 -2.78 9.14
N ARG A 73 -3.34 -3.19 9.08
CA ARG A 73 -3.94 -4.08 10.09
C ARG A 73 -3.37 -5.50 10.06
N ALA A 74 -2.92 -5.95 8.90
CA ALA A 74 -2.25 -7.24 8.72
C ALA A 74 -0.77 -7.23 9.15
N GLY A 75 -0.24 -6.07 9.59
CA GLY A 75 1.18 -5.91 9.93
C GLY A 75 2.10 -5.91 8.72
N GLN A 76 1.56 -5.70 7.52
CA GLN A 76 2.31 -5.58 6.27
C GLN A 76 2.68 -4.11 6.04
N ASP A 77 3.51 -3.57 6.92
CA ASP A 77 3.84 -2.14 6.95
C ASP A 77 4.58 -1.67 5.67
N ASP A 78 5.48 -2.48 5.10
CA ASP A 78 6.13 -2.20 3.81
C ASP A 78 5.14 -2.12 2.64
N ALA A 79 4.19 -3.05 2.57
CA ALA A 79 3.16 -3.04 1.54
C ALA A 79 2.20 -1.87 1.73
N CYS A 80 1.89 -1.51 2.98
CA CYS A 80 1.13 -0.31 3.31
C CYS A 80 1.83 0.95 2.80
N ALA A 81 3.14 1.10 3.08
CA ALA A 81 3.93 2.26 2.64
C ALA A 81 3.97 2.37 1.11
N ALA A 82 4.24 1.27 0.41
CA ALA A 82 4.24 1.25 -1.06
C ALA A 82 2.86 1.62 -1.65
N GLN A 83 1.78 1.08 -1.08
CA GLN A 83 0.41 1.37 -1.51
C GLN A 83 0.05 2.84 -1.27
N LEU A 84 0.40 3.38 -0.11
CA LEU A 84 0.19 4.79 0.24
C LEU A 84 0.95 5.72 -0.70
N GLN A 85 2.20 5.42 -1.00
CA GLN A 85 3.03 6.23 -1.87
C GLN A 85 2.46 6.26 -3.29
N ALA A 86 1.96 5.14 -3.81
CA ALA A 86 1.26 5.10 -5.09
C ALA A 86 0.00 5.99 -5.10
N VAL A 87 -0.80 5.95 -4.03
CA VAL A 87 -2.00 6.81 -3.89
C VAL A 87 -1.61 8.28 -3.82
N ILE A 88 -0.58 8.64 -3.05
CA ILE A 88 -0.08 10.02 -2.93
C ILE A 88 0.40 10.55 -4.28
N VAL A 89 1.17 9.77 -5.03
CA VAL A 89 1.64 10.15 -6.37
C VAL A 89 0.45 10.38 -7.32
N GLN A 90 -0.54 9.49 -7.32
CA GLN A 90 -1.73 9.64 -8.15
C GLN A 90 -2.54 10.89 -7.76
N LEU A 91 -2.66 11.18 -6.47
CA LEU A 91 -3.34 12.38 -5.98
C LEU A 91 -2.59 13.67 -6.33
N HIS A 92 -1.25 13.67 -6.25
CA HIS A 92 -0.43 14.79 -6.71
C HIS A 92 -0.61 15.07 -8.21
N GLN A 93 -0.63 14.03 -9.04
CA GLN A 93 -0.90 14.19 -10.48
C GLN A 93 -2.31 14.73 -10.73
N THR A 94 -3.31 14.23 -9.99
CA THR A 94 -4.69 14.71 -10.09
C THR A 94 -4.80 16.18 -9.70
N ARG A 95 -4.09 16.59 -8.63
CA ARG A 95 -3.99 18.00 -8.21
C ARG A 95 -3.26 18.88 -9.20
N ALA A 96 -2.20 18.40 -9.86
CA ALA A 96 -1.53 19.13 -10.91
C ALA A 96 -2.48 19.45 -12.09
N ALA A 97 -3.39 18.53 -12.41
CA ALA A 97 -4.43 18.76 -13.41
C ALA A 97 -5.59 19.64 -12.90
N ARG A 98 -5.76 19.77 -11.56
CA ARG A 98 -6.88 20.45 -10.90
C ARG A 98 -6.41 21.30 -9.70
N PRO A 99 -6.01 22.56 -9.94
CA PRO A 99 -5.48 23.44 -8.90
C PRO A 99 -6.52 23.89 -7.86
N SER A 100 -7.80 23.58 -8.04
CA SER A 100 -8.85 23.83 -7.04
C SER A 100 -8.78 22.90 -5.82
N LEU A 101 -7.96 21.84 -5.88
CA LEU A 101 -7.83 20.89 -4.78
C LEU A 101 -6.91 21.42 -3.64
N PRO A 102 -7.24 21.10 -2.37
CA PRO A 102 -6.45 21.51 -1.22
C PRO A 102 -5.01 20.96 -1.29
N PRO A 103 -4.03 21.57 -0.59
CA PRO A 103 -2.68 21.04 -0.50
C PRO A 103 -2.64 19.70 0.25
N LEU A 104 -1.92 18.73 -0.33
CA LEU A 104 -1.54 17.44 0.27
C LEU A 104 -0.23 17.58 1.04
#